data_AF-A0A528X9S6-F1
#
_entry.id   AF-A0A528X9S6-F1
#
_cell.length_a   1.000
_cell.length_b   1.000
_cell.length_c   1.000
_cell.angle_alpha   90.00
_cell.angle_beta   90.00
_cell.angle_gamma   90.00
#
_symmetry.space_group_name_H-M   'P 1'
#
loop_
_entity.id
_entity.type
_entity.pdbx_description
1 polymer ?
#
loop_
_entity_poly.entity_id
_entity_poly.type
_entity_poly.pdbx_seq_one_letter_code
_entity_poly.pdbx_strand_id
1 'polypeptide(L)'
;MRATPYNDRSDIDKIQSQWNKIGGLLSRRDWSAAIVRASTAAEIAANIAVRKKFAAESHFSADFVSGLLKRANGIKGKFSGLIVPAENDDALKAALVALEGLADNINQRRNAIVHQGAFSEEPEAREVIGWARQIINGLVLPHHPDFILQDKPTTMTP
;
A
#
# COMPACT_ATOMS: atom_id res chain seq x y z
N MET A 1 17.98 -10.35 19.87
CA MET A 1 18.12 -9.17 19.00
C MET A 1 16.99 -8.21 19.29
N ARG A 2 17.26 -6.91 19.53
CA ARG A 2 16.18 -5.90 19.55
C ARG A 2 15.65 -5.75 18.12
N ALA A 3 14.33 -5.72 17.96
CA ALA A 3 13.73 -5.47 16.65
C ALA A 3 14.13 -4.07 16.14
N THR A 4 14.45 -3.96 14.86
CA THR A 4 14.68 -2.66 14.21
C THR A 4 13.47 -1.74 14.44
N PRO A 5 13.69 -0.50 14.93
CA PRO A 5 12.60 0.47 15.09
C PRO A 5 11.85 0.68 13.79
N TYR A 6 10.54 0.94 13.85
CA TYR A 6 9.69 0.97 12.66
C TYR A 6 10.16 1.99 11.61
N ASN A 7 10.62 3.16 12.05
CA ASN A 7 11.05 4.23 11.13
C ASN A 7 12.31 3.86 10.36
N ASP A 8 13.16 3.01 10.94
CA ASP A 8 14.44 2.57 10.38
C ASP A 8 14.31 1.32 9.48
N ARG A 9 13.09 0.77 9.36
CA ARG A 9 12.81 -0.39 8.49
C ARG A 9 12.83 0.00 7.02
N SER A 10 13.22 -0.96 6.17
CA SER A 10 13.02 -0.86 4.72
C SER A 10 11.53 -0.74 4.38
N ASP A 11 11.19 -0.22 3.21
CA ASP A 11 9.78 -0.10 2.81
C ASP A 11 9.10 -1.48 2.67
N ILE A 12 9.84 -2.52 2.24
CA ILE A 12 9.35 -3.91 2.20
C ILE A 12 9.03 -4.42 3.61
N ASP A 13 9.93 -4.20 4.57
CA ASP A 13 9.70 -4.58 5.97
C ASP A 13 8.53 -3.78 6.57
N LYS A 14 8.35 -2.52 6.17
CA LYS A 14 7.22 -1.70 6.60
C LYS A 14 5.90 -2.26 6.07
N ILE A 15 5.84 -2.71 4.81
CA ILE A 15 4.65 -3.40 4.27
C ILE A 15 4.31 -4.62 5.13
N GLN A 16 5.28 -5.52 5.36
CA GLN A 16 5.06 -6.71 6.19
C GLN A 16 4.64 -6.35 7.63
N SER A 17 5.20 -5.27 8.17
CA SER A 17 4.84 -4.75 9.50
C SER A 17 3.40 -4.25 9.57
N GLN A 18 2.96 -3.50 8.56
CA GLN A 18 1.57 -3.08 8.43
C GLN A 18 0.66 -4.31 8.28
N TRP A 19 1.06 -5.29 7.48
CA TRP A 19 0.30 -6.52 7.25
C TRP A 19 0.10 -7.33 8.54
N ASN A 20 1.16 -7.50 9.32
CA ASN A 20 1.09 -8.12 10.65
C ASN A 20 0.16 -7.36 11.60
N LYS A 21 0.15 -6.03 11.52
CA LYS A 21 -0.74 -5.18 12.33
C LYS A 21 -2.20 -5.34 11.91
N ILE A 22 -2.47 -5.41 10.61
CA ILE A 22 -3.81 -5.68 10.05
C ILE A 22 -4.36 -6.99 10.62
N GLY A 23 -3.61 -8.09 10.55
CA GLY A 23 -4.05 -9.38 11.11
C GLY A 23 -4.38 -9.29 12.62
N GLY A 24 -3.58 -8.54 13.38
CA GLY A 24 -3.86 -8.27 14.79
C GLY A 24 -5.12 -7.43 15.01
N LEU A 25 -5.44 -6.46 14.14
CA LEU A 25 -6.66 -5.65 14.23
C LEU A 25 -7.89 -6.46 13.88
N LEU A 26 -7.81 -7.31 12.85
CA LEU A 26 -8.88 -8.25 12.50
C LEU A 26 -9.21 -9.18 13.66
N SER A 27 -8.21 -9.73 14.35
CA SER A 27 -8.43 -10.60 15.52
C SER A 27 -9.15 -9.92 16.68
N ARG A 28 -9.06 -8.57 16.76
CA ARG A 28 -9.74 -7.76 17.78
C ARG A 28 -11.00 -7.07 17.27
N ARG A 29 -11.44 -7.39 16.04
CA ARG A 29 -12.62 -6.80 15.39
C ARG A 29 -12.52 -5.28 15.21
N ASP A 30 -11.31 -4.76 15.09
CA ASP A 30 -11.05 -3.34 14.86
C ASP A 30 -10.95 -3.06 13.35
N TRP A 31 -12.12 -3.07 12.70
CA TRP A 31 -12.27 -3.04 11.25
C TRP A 31 -11.82 -1.72 10.63
N SER A 32 -12.25 -0.60 11.21
CA SER A 32 -11.87 0.74 10.75
C SER A 32 -10.35 0.95 10.79
N ALA A 33 -9.69 0.55 11.88
CA ALA A 33 -8.23 0.65 11.95
C ALA A 33 -7.54 -0.29 10.97
N ALA A 34 -8.09 -1.49 10.72
CA ALA A 34 -7.55 -2.42 9.73
C ALA A 34 -7.55 -1.81 8.33
N ILE A 35 -8.63 -1.11 7.93
CA ILE A 35 -8.73 -0.38 6.66
C ILE A 35 -7.66 0.71 6.55
N VAL A 36 -7.47 1.52 7.60
CA VAL A 36 -6.45 2.58 7.61
C VAL A 36 -5.04 2.00 7.41
N ARG A 37 -4.75 0.84 8.05
CA ARG A 37 -3.47 0.15 7.91
C ARG A 37 -3.30 -0.49 6.53
N ALA A 38 -4.36 -1.04 5.95
CA ALA A 38 -4.36 -1.56 4.58
C ALA A 38 -4.05 -0.47 3.55
N SER A 39 -4.70 0.69 3.69
CA SER A 39 -4.41 1.88 2.86
C SER A 39 -2.95 2.33 3.00
N THR A 40 -2.42 2.34 4.22
CA THR A 40 -1.01 2.68 4.48
C THR A 40 -0.06 1.68 3.80
N ALA A 41 -0.33 0.38 3.87
CA ALA A 41 0.51 -0.65 3.25
C ALA A 41 0.54 -0.51 1.72
N ALA A 42 -0.63 -0.31 1.10
CA ALA A 42 -0.73 -0.10 -0.34
C ALA A 42 -0.07 1.22 -0.78
N GLU A 43 -0.12 2.26 0.05
CA GLU A 43 0.60 3.51 -0.18
C GLU A 43 2.13 3.35 -0.12
N ILE A 44 2.65 2.49 0.75
CA ILE A 44 4.09 2.17 0.82
C ILE A 44 4.51 1.39 -0.43
N ALA A 45 3.68 0.47 -0.93
CA ALA A 45 3.93 -0.23 -2.20
C ALA A 45 4.03 0.75 -3.38
N ALA A 46 3.15 1.75 -3.43
CA ALA A 46 3.22 2.84 -4.41
C ALA A 46 4.53 3.64 -4.31
N ASN A 47 5.04 3.90 -3.10
CA ASN A 47 6.35 4.54 -2.94
C ASN A 47 7.48 3.68 -3.53
N ILE A 48 7.47 2.36 -3.29
CA ILE A 48 8.48 1.44 -3.82
C ILE A 48 8.48 1.47 -5.34
N ALA A 49 7.32 1.30 -5.98
CA ALA A 49 7.20 1.28 -7.44
C ALA A 49 7.73 2.57 -8.06
N VAL A 50 7.31 3.73 -7.53
CA VAL A 50 7.79 5.04 -7.97
C VAL A 50 9.31 5.17 -7.82
N ARG A 51 9.87 4.83 -6.65
CA ARG A 51 11.31 4.90 -6.41
C ARG A 51 12.09 3.99 -7.35
N LYS A 52 11.60 2.78 -7.60
CA LYS A 52 12.25 1.80 -8.48
C LYS A 52 12.20 2.22 -9.93
N LYS A 53 11.05 2.67 -10.41
CA LYS A 53 10.89 3.17 -11.78
C LYS A 53 11.80 4.37 -12.05
N PHE A 54 11.75 5.40 -11.20
CA PHE A 54 12.61 6.57 -11.40
C PHE A 54 14.10 6.27 -11.24
N ALA A 55 14.50 5.32 -10.38
CA ALA A 55 15.89 4.89 -10.30
C ALA A 55 16.36 4.15 -11.57
N ALA A 56 15.46 3.46 -12.27
CA ALA A 56 15.78 2.73 -13.49
C ALA A 56 15.73 3.62 -14.75
N GLU A 57 14.82 4.58 -14.80
CA GLU A 57 14.46 5.31 -16.03
C GLU A 57 14.84 6.81 -16.00
N SER A 58 15.44 7.31 -14.92
CA SER A 58 15.78 8.73 -14.80
C SER A 58 17.10 9.01 -14.06
N HIS A 59 17.51 10.28 -14.06
CA HIS A 59 18.65 10.78 -13.27
C HIS A 59 18.23 11.61 -12.06
N PHE A 60 16.98 11.48 -11.61
CA PHE A 60 16.49 12.25 -10.48
C PHE A 60 17.16 11.85 -9.16
N SER A 61 17.46 12.84 -8.33
CA SER A 61 17.97 12.58 -6.99
C SER A 61 16.89 11.94 -6.11
N ALA A 62 17.32 11.15 -5.12
CA ALA A 62 16.42 10.54 -4.14
C ALA A 62 15.58 11.58 -3.39
N ASP A 63 16.13 12.78 -3.15
CA ASP A 63 15.42 13.89 -2.51
C ASP A 63 14.33 14.47 -3.40
N PHE A 64 14.59 14.63 -4.70
CA PHE A 64 13.60 15.10 -5.66
C PHE A 64 12.43 14.11 -5.77
N VAL A 65 12.72 12.82 -5.91
CA VAL A 65 11.69 11.77 -5.95
C VAL A 65 10.90 11.74 -4.63
N SER A 66 11.56 11.91 -3.49
CA SER A 66 10.88 12.01 -2.20
C SER A 66 9.99 13.25 -2.11
N GLY A 67 10.37 14.37 -2.73
CA GLY A 67 9.53 15.55 -2.89
C GLY A 67 8.31 15.32 -3.78
N LEU A 68 8.45 14.57 -4.88
CA LEU A 68 7.32 14.14 -5.71
C LEU A 68 6.34 13.28 -4.92
N LEU A 69 6.84 12.27 -4.21
CA LEU A 69 6.01 11.37 -3.38
C LEU A 69 5.28 12.11 -2.25
N LYS A 70 5.89 13.14 -1.64
CA LYS A 70 5.23 13.98 -0.64
C LYS A 70 4.11 14.84 -1.24
N ARG A 71 4.29 15.33 -2.47
CA ARG A 71 3.28 16.12 -3.19
C ARG A 71 2.12 15.26 -3.68
N ALA A 72 2.42 14.04 -4.13
CA ALA A 72 1.45 13.01 -4.48
C ALA A 72 0.80 12.45 -3.20
N ASN A 73 -0.10 13.22 -2.61
CA ASN A 73 -0.72 12.94 -1.32
C ASN A 73 -1.59 11.66 -1.36
N GLY A 74 -1.28 10.71 -0.49
CA GLY A 74 -2.01 9.45 -0.35
C GLY A 74 -1.86 8.52 -1.56
N ILE A 75 -2.52 7.36 -1.49
CA ILE A 75 -2.42 6.33 -2.54
C ILE A 75 -2.98 6.82 -3.89
N LYS A 76 -4.11 7.53 -3.88
CA LYS A 76 -4.73 8.09 -5.09
C LYS A 76 -3.80 9.04 -5.84
N GLY A 77 -3.18 9.97 -5.11
CA GLY A 77 -2.27 10.96 -5.71
C GLY A 77 -1.04 10.30 -6.34
N LYS A 78 -0.57 9.18 -5.79
CA LYS A 78 0.57 8.43 -6.34
C LYS A 78 0.22 7.71 -7.63
N PHE A 79 -0.97 7.11 -7.71
CA PHE A 79 -1.43 6.48 -8.95
C PHE A 79 -1.64 7.51 -10.06
N SER A 80 -2.56 8.45 -9.83
CA SER A 80 -2.97 9.46 -10.82
C SER A 80 -1.86 10.44 -11.21
N GLY A 81 -0.96 10.76 -10.28
CA GLY A 81 0.05 11.79 -10.48
C GLY A 81 1.43 11.27 -10.89
N LEU A 82 1.76 10.01 -10.59
CA LEU A 82 3.13 9.49 -10.76
C LEU A 82 3.19 8.13 -11.47
N ILE A 83 2.41 7.15 -11.04
CA ILE A 83 2.55 5.77 -11.53
C ILE A 83 1.95 5.62 -12.93
N VAL A 84 0.67 5.94 -13.10
CA VAL A 84 -0.02 5.77 -14.40
C VAL A 84 0.56 6.72 -15.47
N PRO A 85 0.83 8.01 -15.19
CA PRO A 85 1.38 8.91 -16.20
C PRO A 85 2.81 8.58 -16.63
N ALA A 86 3.58 7.88 -15.79
CA ALA A 86 4.94 7.50 -16.12
C ALA A 86 5.03 6.23 -16.98
N GLU A 87 3.93 5.50 -17.19
CA GLU A 87 3.94 4.28 -17.99
C GLU A 87 3.64 4.57 -19.46
N ASN A 88 4.53 4.09 -20.32
CA ASN A 88 4.48 4.28 -21.77
C ASN A 88 3.97 3.02 -22.50
N ASP A 89 4.07 1.84 -21.87
CA ASP A 89 3.50 0.61 -22.41
C ASP A 89 1.98 0.58 -22.16
N ASP A 90 1.19 0.50 -23.24
CA ASP A 90 -0.27 0.57 -23.14
C ASP A 90 -0.88 -0.59 -22.34
N ALA A 91 -0.29 -1.79 -22.41
CA ALA A 91 -0.80 -2.96 -21.69
C ALA A 91 -0.51 -2.84 -20.19
N LEU A 92 0.70 -2.45 -19.81
CA LEU A 92 1.07 -2.17 -18.43
C LEU A 92 0.26 -0.99 -17.88
N LYS A 93 0.09 0.06 -18.67
CA LYS A 93 -0.71 1.22 -18.29
C LYS A 93 -2.16 0.84 -18.00
N ALA A 94 -2.78 -0.01 -18.83
CA ALA A 94 -4.13 -0.51 -18.58
C ALA A 94 -4.21 -1.31 -17.27
N ALA A 95 -3.21 -2.15 -16.96
CA ALA A 95 -3.14 -2.85 -15.69
C ALA A 95 -2.98 -1.88 -14.49
N LEU A 96 -2.17 -0.84 -14.63
CA LEU A 96 -2.00 0.20 -13.61
C LEU A 96 -3.28 1.02 -13.39
N VAL A 97 -4.05 1.31 -14.44
CA VAL A 97 -5.36 1.96 -14.35
C VAL A 97 -6.37 1.08 -13.59
N ALA A 98 -6.34 -0.24 -13.80
CA ALA A 98 -7.17 -1.15 -13.02
C ALA A 98 -6.80 -1.12 -11.52
N LEU A 99 -5.51 -1.08 -11.20
CA LEU A 99 -5.03 -0.92 -9.83
C LEU A 99 -5.37 0.47 -9.25
N GLU A 100 -5.36 1.53 -10.07
CA GLU A 100 -5.79 2.87 -9.67
C GLU A 100 -7.26 2.88 -9.23
N GLY A 101 -8.15 2.16 -9.94
CA GLY A 101 -9.55 2.01 -9.52
C GLY A 101 -9.68 1.37 -8.13
N LEU A 102 -8.84 0.38 -7.81
CA LEU A 102 -8.78 -0.19 -6.46
C LEU A 102 -8.25 0.83 -5.44
N ALA A 103 -7.23 1.60 -5.81
CA ALA A 103 -6.67 2.64 -4.94
C ALA A 103 -7.69 3.75 -4.62
N ASP A 104 -8.54 4.11 -5.58
CA ASP A 104 -9.63 5.05 -5.39
C ASP A 104 -10.67 4.53 -4.38
N ASN A 105 -11.06 3.26 -4.50
CA ASN A 105 -11.98 2.62 -3.54
C ASN A 105 -11.39 2.60 -2.12
N ILE A 106 -10.11 2.21 -1.98
CA ILE A 106 -9.40 2.23 -0.68
C ILE A 106 -9.37 3.66 -0.11
N ASN A 107 -9.04 4.65 -0.94
CA ASN A 107 -8.93 6.04 -0.53
C ASN A 107 -10.29 6.60 -0.05
N GLN A 108 -11.38 6.28 -0.76
CA GLN A 108 -12.72 6.67 -0.36
C GLN A 108 -13.08 6.12 1.03
N ARG A 109 -12.88 4.82 1.25
CA ARG A 109 -13.18 4.15 2.54
C ARG A 109 -12.33 4.71 3.68
N ARG A 110 -11.01 4.83 3.45
CA ARG A 110 -10.09 5.42 4.43
C ARG A 110 -10.48 6.85 4.79
N ASN A 111 -10.86 7.67 3.81
CA ASN A 111 -11.28 9.05 4.05
C ASN A 111 -12.58 9.15 4.84
N ALA A 112 -13.56 8.30 4.57
CA ALA A 112 -14.78 8.23 5.39
C ALA A 112 -14.44 7.94 6.87
N ILE A 113 -13.54 6.99 7.13
CA ILE A 113 -13.13 6.65 8.50
C ILE A 113 -12.39 7.82 9.17
N VAL A 114 -11.33 8.33 8.54
CA VAL A 114 -10.40 9.26 9.21
C VAL A 114 -10.87 10.71 9.22
N HIS A 115 -11.75 11.12 8.29
CA HIS A 115 -12.19 12.51 8.15
C HIS A 115 -13.67 12.69 8.46
N GLN A 116 -14.50 11.65 8.33
CA GLN A 116 -15.95 11.73 8.56
C GLN A 116 -16.38 10.95 9.82
N GLY A 117 -15.45 10.24 10.48
CA GLY A 117 -15.74 9.47 11.69
C GLY A 117 -16.55 8.20 11.43
N ALA A 118 -16.56 7.69 10.19
CA ALA A 118 -17.30 6.49 9.84
C ALA A 118 -16.73 5.24 10.53
N PHE A 119 -17.61 4.36 10.96
CA PHE A 119 -17.27 2.99 11.33
C PHE A 119 -17.38 2.07 10.11
N SER A 120 -16.67 0.94 10.18
CA SER A 120 -16.73 -0.08 9.14
C SER A 120 -16.94 -1.44 9.79
N GLU A 121 -17.42 -2.38 8.97
CA GLU A 121 -17.73 -3.74 9.39
C GLU A 121 -16.77 -4.76 8.77
N GLU A 122 -16.87 -6.01 9.22
CA GLU A 122 -15.97 -7.07 8.77
C GLU A 122 -15.94 -7.27 7.25
N PRO A 123 -17.08 -7.33 6.52
CA PRO A 123 -17.06 -7.55 5.07
C PRO A 123 -16.30 -6.45 4.34
N GLU A 124 -16.54 -5.19 4.71
CA GLU A 124 -15.89 -4.02 4.12
C GLU A 124 -14.38 -4.02 4.41
N ALA A 125 -13.98 -4.35 5.64
CA ALA A 125 -12.56 -4.43 5.98
C ALA A 125 -11.85 -5.53 5.19
N ARG A 126 -12.47 -6.71 5.05
CA ARG A 126 -11.91 -7.81 4.24
C ARG A 126 -11.78 -7.45 2.78
N GLU A 127 -12.77 -6.78 2.21
CA GLU A 127 -12.75 -6.30 0.84
C GLU A 127 -11.59 -5.32 0.60
N VAL A 128 -11.47 -4.29 1.44
CA VAL A 128 -10.39 -3.29 1.35
C VAL A 128 -9.01 -3.92 1.52
N ILE A 129 -8.87 -4.89 2.45
CA ILE A 129 -7.61 -5.62 2.64
C ILE A 129 -7.28 -6.47 1.39
N GLY A 130 -8.29 -7.08 0.76
CA GLY A 130 -8.14 -7.78 -0.50
C GLY A 130 -7.62 -6.88 -1.61
N TRP A 131 -8.20 -5.69 -1.77
CA TRP A 131 -7.71 -4.69 -2.73
C TRP A 131 -6.29 -4.22 -2.42
N ALA A 132 -5.97 -3.98 -1.14
CA ALA A 132 -4.62 -3.60 -0.73
C ALA A 132 -3.60 -4.69 -1.08
N ARG A 133 -3.92 -5.97 -0.89
CA ARG A 133 -3.06 -7.09 -1.33
C ARG A 133 -2.83 -7.07 -2.83
N GLN A 134 -3.88 -6.86 -3.63
CA GLN A 134 -3.77 -6.80 -5.08
C GLN A 134 -2.83 -5.67 -5.52
N ILE A 135 -2.98 -4.48 -4.95
CA ILE A 135 -2.09 -3.34 -5.22
C ILE A 135 -0.65 -3.65 -4.79
N ILE A 136 -0.44 -4.18 -3.58
CA ILE A 136 0.89 -4.51 -3.08
C ILE A 136 1.59 -5.48 -4.04
N ASN A 137 0.92 -6.58 -4.41
CA ASN A 137 1.50 -7.57 -5.31
C ASN A 137 1.75 -6.98 -6.71
N GLY A 138 0.78 -6.25 -7.26
CA GLY A 138 0.88 -5.64 -8.59
C GLY A 138 1.99 -4.60 -8.71
N LEU A 139 2.33 -3.90 -7.62
CA LEU A 139 3.36 -2.87 -7.61
C LEU A 139 4.74 -3.37 -7.13
N VAL A 140 4.79 -4.36 -6.23
CA VAL A 140 6.05 -4.81 -5.62
C VAL A 140 6.70 -5.94 -6.40
N LEU A 141 5.94 -6.94 -6.84
CA LEU A 141 6.48 -8.12 -7.53
C LEU A 141 7.31 -7.78 -8.79
N PRO A 142 6.93 -6.80 -9.64
CA PRO A 142 7.74 -6.41 -10.80
C PRO A 142 9.16 -5.94 -10.45
N HIS A 143 9.38 -5.48 -9.22
CA HIS A 143 10.67 -4.97 -8.76
C HIS A 143 11.34 -5.87 -7.71
N HIS A 144 10.59 -6.78 -7.11
CA HIS A 144 11.01 -7.71 -6.07
C HIS A 144 10.32 -9.08 -6.29
N PRO A 145 10.82 -9.92 -7.21
CA PRO A 145 10.16 -11.16 -7.59
C PRO A 145 9.99 -12.17 -6.45
N ASP A 146 10.94 -12.17 -5.50
CA ASP A 146 10.93 -13.05 -4.32
C ASP A 146 10.07 -12.49 -3.17
N PHE A 147 9.40 -11.36 -3.37
CA PHE A 147 8.54 -10.78 -2.35
C PHE A 147 7.31 -11.65 -2.13
N ILE A 148 7.12 -12.08 -0.88
CA ILE A 148 5.92 -12.79 -0.45
C ILE A 148 5.33 -12.05 0.74
N LEU A 149 4.10 -11.57 0.59
CA LEU A 149 3.35 -10.95 1.65
C LEU A 149 2.77 -12.03 2.58
N GLN A 150 3.38 -12.19 3.76
CA GLN A 150 3.02 -13.26 4.68
C GLN A 150 1.85 -12.83 5.57
N ASP A 151 0.82 -13.68 5.65
CA ASP A 151 -0.21 -13.50 6.67
C ASP A 151 0.36 -13.81 8.05
N LYS A 152 -0.06 -13.05 9.06
CA LYS A 152 0.33 -13.35 10.43
C LYS A 152 -0.25 -14.72 10.79
N PRO A 153 0.55 -15.69 11.26
CA PRO A 153 0.03 -16.95 11.74
C PRO A 153 -0.98 -16.67 12.83
N THR A 154 -2.23 -17.07 12.61
CA THR A 154 -3.23 -17.10 13.67
C THR A 154 -2.81 -18.20 14.63
N THR A 155 -2.26 -17.83 15.79
CA THR A 155 -2.27 -18.72 16.94
C THR A 155 -3.74 -18.90 17.33
N MET A 156 -4.36 -19.98 16.84
CA MET A 156 -5.58 -20.49 17.43
C MET A 156 -5.21 -20.96 18.83
N THR A 157 -5.44 -20.12 19.82
CA THR A 157 -5.49 -20.60 21.21
C THR A 157 -6.77 -21.44 21.30
N PRO A 158 -6.68 -22.74 21.67
CA PRO A 158 -7.85 -23.61 21.80
C PRO A 158 -8.82 -23.12 22.89
#